data_AF-S8BT96-F1
#
_entry.id   AF-S8BT96-F1
#
_cell.length_a   1.000
_cell.length_b   1.000
_cell.length_c   1.000
_cell.angle_alpha   90.00
_cell.angle_beta   90.00
_cell.angle_gamma   90.00
#
_symmetry.space_group_name_H-M   'P 1'
#
loop_
_entity.id
_entity.type
_entity.pdbx_description
1 polymer ?
#
loop_
_entity_poly.entity_id
_entity_poly.type
_entity_poly.pdbx_seq_one_letter_code
_entity_poly.pdbx_strand_id
1 'polypeptide(L)'
;QIPLLLSIGEEDNALIKAVESGDTDLVYLVLFHIWEKRAPLDFFSTIQARPLARDLFISYARCYKHEFLKDFFLSTGQIQDVAFLLWKESWEQSKNPIKGHRIMVIKKAADLFKNTKEHIFEAKAAEEHAELLKIQHELEATTKQAIFVDSSISDTIRTCIALGNHHAANKLKATFKVSEKRWYWLKV
;
A
#
# COMPACT_ATOMS: atom_id res chain seq x y z
N GLN A 1 -12.28 0.18 -36.68
CA GLN A 1 -11.23 1.14 -37.14
C GLN A 1 -9.98 1.14 -36.25
N ILE A 2 -10.06 0.82 -34.96
CA ILE A 2 -8.92 0.84 -34.02
C ILE A 2 -7.76 -0.12 -34.42
N PRO A 3 -8.00 -1.40 -34.82
CA PRO A 3 -6.90 -2.28 -35.24
C PRO A 3 -6.10 -1.76 -36.44
N LEU A 4 -6.78 -1.05 -37.36
CA LEU A 4 -6.12 -0.43 -38.51
C LEU A 4 -5.20 0.71 -38.05
N LEU A 5 -5.65 1.58 -37.14
CA LEU A 5 -4.83 2.67 -36.61
C LEU A 5 -3.56 2.15 -35.93
N LEU A 6 -3.65 1.06 -35.18
CA LEU A 6 -2.48 0.41 -34.57
C LEU A 6 -1.52 -0.15 -35.63
N SER A 7 -2.05 -0.73 -36.71
CA SER A 7 -1.21 -1.28 -37.79
C SER A 7 -0.39 -0.22 -38.55
N ILE A 8 -0.90 1.01 -38.62
CA ILE A 8 -0.22 2.14 -39.30
C ILE A 8 0.57 3.04 -38.33
N GLY A 9 0.67 2.67 -37.06
CA GLY A 9 1.44 3.40 -36.04
C GLY A 9 0.73 4.61 -35.41
N GLU A 10 -0.56 4.81 -35.71
CA GLU A 10 -1.39 5.92 -35.20
C GLU A 10 -1.96 5.60 -33.81
N GLU A 11 -1.07 5.28 -32.87
CA GLU A 11 -1.39 4.77 -31.53
C GLU A 11 -2.20 5.74 -30.67
N ASP A 12 -1.83 7.03 -30.68
CA ASP A 12 -2.52 8.07 -29.90
C ASP A 12 -3.96 8.28 -30.39
N ASN A 13 -4.16 8.25 -31.71
CA ASN A 13 -5.48 8.30 -32.33
C ASN A 13 -6.28 7.03 -32.08
N ALA A 14 -5.63 5.86 -32.08
CA ALA A 14 -6.25 4.59 -31.73
C ALA A 14 -6.78 4.62 -30.30
N LEU A 15 -6.00 5.18 -29.36
CA LEU A 15 -6.39 5.28 -27.95
C LEU A 15 -7.57 6.23 -27.75
N ILE A 16 -7.58 7.37 -28.45
CA ILE A 16 -8.71 8.32 -28.41
C ILE A 16 -9.99 7.62 -28.88
N LYS A 17 -9.96 6.97 -30.04
CA LYS A 17 -11.13 6.26 -30.57
C LYS A 17 -11.60 5.10 -29.69
N ALA A 18 -10.67 4.41 -29.01
CA ALA A 18 -11.02 3.35 -28.07
C ALA A 18 -11.71 3.90 -26.81
N VAL A 19 -11.23 5.04 -26.29
CA VAL A 19 -11.88 5.72 -25.16
C VAL A 19 -13.26 6.23 -25.54
N GLU A 20 -13.40 6.83 -26.72
CA GLU A 20 -14.67 7.32 -27.25
C GLU A 20 -15.69 6.20 -27.52
N SER A 21 -15.24 4.99 -27.86
CA SER A 21 -16.14 3.86 -28.07
C SER A 21 -16.75 3.32 -26.78
N GLY A 22 -16.20 3.67 -25.60
CA GLY A 22 -16.66 3.19 -24.30
C GLY A 22 -16.42 1.69 -24.05
N ASP A 23 -15.72 1.02 -24.95
CA ASP A 23 -15.43 -0.41 -24.90
C ASP A 23 -14.08 -0.61 -24.20
N THR A 24 -14.11 -1.16 -22.98
CA THR A 24 -12.92 -1.37 -22.16
C THR A 24 -11.94 -2.35 -22.78
N ASP A 25 -12.42 -3.34 -23.54
CA ASP A 25 -11.56 -4.35 -24.16
C ASP A 25 -10.74 -3.71 -25.28
N LEU A 26 -11.36 -2.82 -26.05
CA LEU A 26 -10.66 -2.03 -27.07
C LEU A 26 -9.64 -1.07 -26.45
N VAL A 27 -9.94 -0.46 -25.29
CA VAL A 27 -8.97 0.37 -24.57
C VAL A 27 -7.79 -0.47 -24.08
N TYR A 28 -8.03 -1.66 -23.50
CA TYR A 28 -6.96 -2.56 -23.09
C TYR A 28 -6.10 -3.04 -24.26
N LEU A 29 -6.73 -3.37 -25.39
CA LEU A 29 -6.03 -3.76 -26.60
C LEU A 29 -5.03 -2.68 -27.05
N VAL A 30 -5.46 -1.41 -27.07
CA VAL A 30 -4.56 -0.30 -27.42
C VAL A 30 -3.50 -0.08 -26.34
N LEU A 31 -3.87 -0.10 -25.05
CA LEU A 31 -2.93 0.08 -23.94
C LEU A 31 -1.79 -0.94 -23.98
N PHE A 32 -2.10 -2.22 -24.18
CA PHE A 32 -1.09 -3.27 -24.25
C PHE A 32 -0.22 -3.16 -25.50
N HIS A 33 -0.80 -2.75 -26.63
CA HIS A 33 -0.03 -2.48 -27.84
C HIS A 33 1.00 -1.36 -27.63
N ILE A 34 0.59 -0.25 -27.02
CA ILE A 34 1.49 0.88 -26.73
C ILE A 34 2.53 0.46 -25.67
N TRP A 35 2.12 -0.29 -24.65
CA TRP A 35 3.00 -0.79 -23.59
C TRP A 35 4.15 -1.64 -24.11
N GLU A 36 3.90 -2.51 -25.10
CA GLU A 36 4.94 -3.38 -25.67
C GLU A 36 5.93 -2.62 -26.55
N LYS A 37 5.53 -1.48 -27.12
CA LYS A 37 6.34 -0.74 -28.09
C LYS A 37 7.07 0.47 -27.53
N ARG A 38 6.45 1.21 -26.60
CA ARG A 38 6.98 2.47 -26.06
C ARG A 38 7.81 2.23 -24.81
N ALA A 39 8.75 3.15 -24.55
CA ALA A 39 9.43 3.20 -23.26
C ALA A 39 8.41 3.49 -22.14
N PRO A 40 8.63 2.97 -20.91
CA PRO A 40 7.66 3.13 -19.81
C PRO A 40 7.26 4.58 -19.52
N LEU A 41 8.21 5.52 -19.52
CA LEU A 41 7.93 6.95 -19.25
C LEU A 41 7.05 7.60 -20.33
N ASP A 42 7.27 7.25 -21.59
CA ASP A 42 6.46 7.75 -22.71
C ASP A 42 5.03 7.19 -22.62
N PHE A 43 4.91 5.90 -22.29
CA PHE A 43 3.63 5.27 -22.02
C PHE A 43 2.90 5.93 -20.85
N PHE A 44 3.58 6.15 -19.71
CA PHE A 44 3.01 6.79 -18.53
C PHE A 44 2.48 8.19 -18.85
N SER A 45 3.26 8.98 -19.61
CA SER A 45 2.84 10.31 -20.06
C SER A 45 1.60 10.23 -20.96
N THR A 46 1.55 9.25 -21.86
CA THR A 46 0.43 9.02 -22.78
C THR A 46 -0.87 8.71 -22.04
N ILE A 47 -0.82 7.82 -21.04
CA ILE A 47 -2.01 7.43 -20.26
C ILE A 47 -2.41 8.50 -19.24
N GLN A 48 -1.46 9.23 -18.66
CA GLN A 48 -1.74 10.25 -17.65
C GLN A 48 -2.65 11.36 -18.20
N ALA A 49 -2.52 11.69 -19.49
CA ALA A 49 -3.37 12.66 -20.18
C ALA A 49 -4.82 12.17 -20.39
N ARG A 50 -5.12 10.89 -20.16
CA ARG A 50 -6.40 10.24 -20.50
C ARG A 50 -6.94 9.45 -19.30
N PRO A 51 -7.82 10.03 -18.46
CA PRO A 51 -8.24 9.44 -17.18
C PRO A 51 -8.77 8.01 -17.29
N LEU A 52 -9.65 7.70 -18.26
CA LEU A 52 -10.19 6.33 -18.41
C LEU A 52 -9.07 5.31 -18.70
N ALA A 53 -8.16 5.64 -19.61
CA ALA A 53 -7.05 4.77 -19.98
C ALA A 53 -6.09 4.56 -18.81
N ARG A 54 -5.78 5.64 -18.08
CA ARG A 54 -5.00 5.59 -16.82
C ARG A 54 -5.65 4.68 -15.80
N ASP A 55 -6.93 4.88 -15.50
CA ASP A 55 -7.61 4.18 -14.42
C ASP A 55 -7.77 2.69 -14.75
N LEU A 56 -8.01 2.34 -16.02
CA LEU A 56 -8.01 0.96 -16.52
C LEU A 56 -6.61 0.32 -16.40
N PHE A 57 -5.55 1.04 -16.74
CA PHE A 57 -4.18 0.56 -16.57
C PHE A 57 -3.84 0.33 -15.09
N ILE A 58 -4.20 1.26 -14.20
CA ILE A 58 -4.00 1.12 -12.76
C ILE A 58 -4.75 -0.11 -12.23
N SER A 59 -6.00 -0.30 -12.65
CA SER A 59 -6.82 -1.46 -12.25
C SER A 59 -6.16 -2.79 -12.67
N TYR A 60 -5.69 -2.87 -13.91
CA TYR A 60 -4.96 -4.03 -14.42
C TYR A 60 -3.65 -4.27 -13.65
N ALA A 61 -2.83 -3.23 -13.48
CA ALA A 61 -1.52 -3.34 -12.84
C ALA A 61 -1.62 -3.73 -11.36
N ARG A 62 -2.70 -3.36 -10.66
CA ARG A 62 -2.98 -3.80 -9.28
C ARG A 62 -3.14 -5.32 -9.15
N CYS A 63 -3.60 -5.99 -10.20
CA CYS A 63 -3.82 -7.43 -10.20
C CYS A 63 -2.64 -8.24 -10.74
N TYR A 64 -1.93 -7.71 -11.75
CA TYR A 64 -0.96 -8.49 -12.52
C TYR A 64 0.47 -7.95 -12.51
N LYS A 65 0.68 -6.65 -12.26
CA LYS A 65 1.98 -5.98 -12.47
C LYS A 65 2.22 -4.84 -11.46
N HIS A 66 2.32 -5.20 -10.18
CA HIS A 66 2.38 -4.24 -9.07
C HIS A 66 3.62 -3.33 -9.10
N GLU A 67 4.78 -3.83 -9.52
CA GLU A 67 6.04 -3.08 -9.50
C GLU A 67 5.96 -1.80 -10.35
N PHE A 68 5.31 -1.87 -11.50
CA PHE A 68 5.17 -0.75 -12.43
C PHE A 68 4.29 0.39 -11.91
N LEU A 69 3.39 0.11 -10.96
CA LEU A 69 2.59 1.16 -10.35
C LEU A 69 3.45 2.14 -9.56
N LYS A 70 4.52 1.66 -8.93
CA LYS A 70 5.44 2.54 -8.19
C LYS A 70 6.12 3.52 -9.13
N ASP A 71 6.65 3.03 -10.25
CA ASP A 71 7.30 3.87 -11.26
C ASP A 71 6.33 4.86 -11.89
N PHE A 72 5.10 4.42 -12.16
CA PHE A 72 4.03 5.28 -12.65
C PHE A 72 3.69 6.40 -11.64
N PHE A 73 3.44 6.06 -10.37
CA PHE A 73 3.11 7.06 -9.36
C PHE A 73 4.28 8.00 -9.05
N LEU A 74 5.52 7.49 -9.04
CA LEU A 74 6.71 8.33 -8.90
C LEU A 74 6.86 9.30 -10.07
N SER A 75 6.69 8.84 -11.32
CA SER A 75 6.81 9.70 -12.50
C SER A 75 5.72 10.77 -12.60
N THR A 76 4.57 10.53 -11.97
CA THR A 76 3.44 11.48 -11.93
C THR A 76 3.39 12.32 -10.65
N GLY A 77 4.36 12.18 -9.74
CA GLY A 77 4.43 12.93 -8.48
C GLY A 77 3.43 12.49 -7.41
N GLN A 78 2.74 11.35 -7.60
CA GLN A 78 1.75 10.78 -6.68
C GLN A 78 2.43 9.95 -5.58
N ILE A 79 3.20 10.63 -4.72
CA ILE A 79 4.04 9.97 -3.71
C ILE A 79 3.21 9.18 -2.68
N GLN A 80 2.03 9.67 -2.34
CA GLN A 80 1.09 9.01 -1.43
C GLN A 80 0.66 7.63 -1.93
N ASP A 81 0.45 7.47 -3.24
CA ASP A 81 0.03 6.20 -3.81
C ASP A 81 1.15 5.17 -3.73
N VAL A 82 2.41 5.61 -3.91
CA VAL A 82 3.58 4.77 -3.64
C VAL A 82 3.63 4.33 -2.18
N ALA A 83 3.32 5.22 -1.24
CA ALA A 83 3.28 4.91 0.19
C ALA A 83 2.21 3.85 0.51
N PHE A 84 1.00 3.98 -0.05
CA PHE A 84 -0.06 2.97 0.09
C PHE A 84 0.34 1.62 -0.50
N LEU A 85 1.00 1.60 -1.66
CA LEU A 85 1.51 0.35 -2.26
C LEU A 85 2.52 -0.33 -1.34
N LEU A 86 3.53 0.41 -0.86
CA LEU A 86 4.54 -0.13 0.07
C LEU A 86 3.91 -0.66 1.35
N TRP A 87 2.94 0.06 1.91
CA TRP A 87 2.26 -0.40 3.11
C TRP A 87 1.46 -1.69 2.84
N LYS A 88 0.77 -1.79 1.70
CA LYS A 88 0.09 -3.04 1.29
C LYS A 88 1.08 -4.20 1.11
N GLU A 89 2.20 -3.99 0.43
CA GLU A 89 3.25 -5.01 0.25
C GLU A 89 3.83 -5.49 1.58
N SER A 90 3.93 -4.60 2.58
CA SER A 90 4.39 -4.98 3.91
C SER A 90 3.49 -6.05 4.54
N TRP A 91 2.20 -6.08 4.19
CA TRP A 91 1.26 -7.10 4.66
C TRP A 91 1.47 -8.44 3.97
N GLU A 92 1.83 -8.44 2.68
CA GLU A 92 2.12 -9.67 1.94
C GLU A 92 3.36 -10.38 2.51
N GLN A 93 4.29 -9.63 3.10
CA GLN A 93 5.45 -10.16 3.81
C GLN A 93 5.11 -10.87 5.13
N SER A 94 3.89 -10.75 5.66
CA SER A 94 3.45 -11.56 6.81
C SER A 94 3.50 -13.06 6.51
N LYS A 95 3.27 -13.44 5.24
CA LYS A 95 3.24 -14.85 4.81
C LYS A 95 4.64 -15.47 4.69
N ASN A 96 5.64 -14.65 4.36
CA ASN A 96 7.04 -15.07 4.22
C ASN A 96 7.96 -14.04 4.92
N PRO A 97 8.02 -14.07 6.27
CA PRO A 97 8.63 -13.01 7.04
C PRO A 97 10.16 -13.05 6.96
N ILE A 98 10.73 -12.07 6.26
CA ILE A 98 12.14 -11.70 6.44
C ILE A 98 12.20 -10.77 7.66
N LYS A 99 12.89 -11.19 8.73
CA LYS A 99 12.97 -10.46 9.99
C LYS A 99 13.40 -9.00 9.74
N GLY A 100 12.64 -8.05 10.28
CA GLY A 100 12.93 -6.61 10.20
C GLY A 100 12.60 -5.92 8.87
N HIS A 101 12.49 -6.65 7.77
CA HIS A 101 12.19 -6.07 6.45
C HIS A 101 10.80 -5.42 6.41
N ARG A 102 9.78 -6.07 6.99
CA ARG A 102 8.42 -5.54 7.06
C ARG A 102 8.35 -4.18 7.77
N ILE A 103 9.01 -4.05 8.91
CA ILE A 103 9.08 -2.80 9.68
C ILE A 103 9.79 -1.71 8.86
N MET A 104 10.87 -2.05 8.16
CA MET A 104 11.57 -1.10 7.28
C MET A 104 10.66 -0.56 6.17
N VAL A 105 9.90 -1.44 5.51
CA VAL A 105 8.97 -1.05 4.45
C VAL A 105 7.85 -0.15 4.98
N ILE A 106 7.28 -0.47 6.14
CA ILE A 106 6.23 0.36 6.77
C ILE A 106 6.79 1.75 7.14
N LYS A 107 8.02 1.82 7.68
CA LYS A 107 8.66 3.11 7.98
C LYS A 107 8.89 3.94 6.72
N LYS A 108 9.33 3.31 5.63
CA LYS A 108 9.46 3.99 4.33
C LYS A 108 8.11 4.53 3.85
N ALA A 109 7.03 3.77 3.98
CA ALA A 109 5.68 4.26 3.66
C ALA A 109 5.29 5.47 4.53
N ALA A 110 5.56 5.42 5.85
CA ALA A 110 5.31 6.54 6.75
C ALA A 110 6.05 7.82 6.32
N ASP A 111 7.32 7.70 5.93
CA ASP A 111 8.11 8.84 5.48
C ASP A 111 7.60 9.43 4.16
N LEU A 112 7.12 8.60 3.24
CA LEU A 112 6.48 9.08 2.01
C LEU A 112 5.17 9.82 2.28
N PHE A 113 4.34 9.36 3.23
CA PHE A 113 3.11 10.08 3.60
C PHE A 113 3.40 11.48 4.17
N LYS A 114 4.49 11.64 4.93
CA LYS A 114 4.91 12.94 5.51
C LYS A 114 5.26 14.00 4.47
N ASN A 115 5.52 13.60 3.23
CA ASN A 115 5.84 14.55 2.15
C ASN A 115 4.64 15.44 1.80
N THR A 116 3.43 15.08 2.24
CA THR A 116 2.20 15.84 2.00
C THR A 116 1.48 16.16 3.31
N LYS A 117 0.82 17.32 3.38
CA LYS A 117 0.03 17.70 4.57
C LYS A 117 -1.31 16.98 4.65
N GLU A 118 -1.77 16.39 3.55
CA GLU A 118 -3.05 15.69 3.46
C GLU A 118 -3.02 14.32 4.16
N HIS A 119 -1.84 13.67 4.19
CA HIS A 119 -1.68 12.32 4.71
C HIS A 119 -1.01 12.23 6.09
N ILE A 120 -1.20 13.24 6.94
CA ILE A 120 -0.65 13.26 8.32
C ILE A 120 -1.19 12.09 9.15
N PHE A 121 -2.46 11.73 8.94
CA PHE A 121 -3.08 10.61 9.65
C PHE A 121 -2.43 9.29 9.26
N GLU A 122 -2.26 9.02 7.96
CA GLU A 122 -1.67 7.81 7.42
C GLU A 122 -0.20 7.69 7.78
N ALA A 123 0.54 8.79 7.76
CA ALA A 123 1.92 8.84 8.26
C ALA A 123 1.99 8.35 9.70
N LYS A 124 1.16 8.91 10.59
CA LYS A 124 1.12 8.54 11.99
C LYS A 124 0.64 7.10 12.20
N ALA A 125 -0.36 6.65 11.45
CA ALA A 125 -0.86 5.29 11.53
C ALA A 125 0.18 4.25 11.08
N ALA A 126 0.98 4.55 10.05
CA ALA A 126 2.09 3.71 9.62
C ALA A 126 3.22 3.69 10.67
N GLU A 127 3.55 4.81 11.31
CA GLU A 127 4.50 4.86 12.41
C GLU A 127 4.06 4.01 13.61
N GLU A 128 2.80 4.17 14.03
CA GLU A 128 2.22 3.40 15.14
C GLU A 128 2.18 1.90 14.80
N HIS A 129 1.88 1.53 13.55
CA HIS A 129 1.93 0.14 13.10
C HIS A 129 3.35 -0.45 13.17
N ALA A 130 4.36 0.29 12.70
CA ALA A 130 5.76 -0.15 12.78
C ALA A 130 6.23 -0.31 14.24
N GLU A 131 5.83 0.60 15.13
CA GLU A 131 6.17 0.53 16.56
C GLU A 131 5.44 -0.64 17.25
N LEU A 132 4.17 -0.89 16.91
CA LEU A 132 3.42 -2.01 17.46
C LEU A 132 4.07 -3.35 17.09
N LEU A 133 4.43 -3.55 15.82
CA LEU A 133 5.11 -4.77 15.36
C LEU A 133 6.44 -4.98 16.10
N LYS A 134 7.21 -3.90 16.31
CA LYS A 134 8.46 -3.97 17.06
C LYS A 134 8.22 -4.45 18.50
N ILE A 135 7.26 -3.84 19.21
CA ILE A 135 6.92 -4.24 20.58
C ILE A 135 6.39 -5.67 20.62
N GLN A 136 5.55 -6.06 19.66
CA GLN A 136 5.02 -7.43 19.56
C GLN A 136 6.15 -8.45 19.39
N HIS A 137 7.12 -8.21 18.49
CA HIS A 137 8.28 -9.09 18.37
C HIS A 137 9.12 -9.20 19.65
N GLU A 138 9.31 -8.10 20.38
CA GLU A 138 9.99 -8.10 21.69
C GLU A 138 9.21 -8.91 22.74
N LEU A 139 7.88 -8.81 22.73
CA LEU A 139 7.00 -9.58 23.59
C LEU A 139 7.06 -11.08 23.28
N GLU A 140 7.02 -11.47 22.01
CA GLU A 140 7.15 -12.89 21.62
C GLU A 140 8.51 -13.46 22.01
N ALA A 141 9.59 -12.67 21.85
CA ALA A 141 10.93 -13.08 22.26
C ALA A 141 11.05 -13.27 23.79
N THR A 142 10.45 -12.37 24.57
CA THR A 142 10.52 -12.39 26.04
C THR A 142 9.62 -13.47 26.64
N THR A 143 8.40 -13.60 26.13
CA THR A 143 7.39 -14.56 26.61
C THR A 143 7.57 -15.96 26.03
N LYS A 144 8.32 -16.09 24.92
CA LYS A 144 8.47 -17.30 24.12
C LYS A 144 7.13 -17.81 23.56
N GLN A 145 6.18 -16.92 23.29
CA GLN A 145 4.86 -17.23 22.75
C GLN A 145 4.62 -16.43 21.46
N ALA A 146 4.35 -17.12 20.35
CA ALA A 146 4.07 -16.53 19.05
C ALA A 146 2.57 -16.17 18.91
N ILE A 147 2.09 -15.27 19.77
CA ILE A 147 0.66 -14.90 19.86
C ILE A 147 0.42 -13.39 19.75
N PHE A 148 1.48 -12.59 19.63
CA PHE A 148 1.38 -11.13 19.72
C PHE A 148 1.41 -10.48 18.35
N VAL A 149 2.27 -10.94 17.44
CA VAL A 149 2.45 -10.33 16.12
C VAL A 149 1.13 -10.34 15.34
N ASP A 150 0.85 -9.24 14.65
CA ASP A 150 -0.35 -9.02 13.84
C ASP A 150 -1.69 -8.93 14.61
N SER A 151 -1.65 -9.02 15.94
CA SER A 151 -2.80 -8.72 16.78
C SER A 151 -3.05 -7.20 16.87
N SER A 152 -4.29 -6.79 17.14
CA SER A 152 -4.60 -5.38 17.36
C SER A 152 -3.98 -4.88 18.67
N ILE A 153 -3.82 -3.57 18.84
CA ILE A 153 -3.36 -2.97 20.12
C ILE A 153 -4.20 -3.48 21.30
N SER A 154 -5.52 -3.61 21.09
CA SER A 154 -6.44 -4.08 22.13
C SER A 154 -6.20 -5.54 22.49
N ASP A 155 -5.97 -6.39 21.50
CA ASP A 155 -5.71 -7.80 21.71
C ASP A 155 -4.33 -8.03 22.31
N THR A 156 -3.31 -7.30 21.84
CA THR A 156 -1.96 -7.31 22.46
C THR A 156 -2.05 -6.96 23.95
N ILE A 157 -2.80 -5.91 24.31
CA ILE A 157 -3.01 -5.51 25.71
C ILE A 157 -3.75 -6.60 26.51
N ARG A 158 -4.85 -7.15 25.98
CA ARG A 158 -5.61 -8.23 26.64
C ARG A 158 -4.72 -9.43 26.91
N THR A 159 -3.93 -9.85 25.92
CA THR A 159 -2.98 -10.95 26.05
C THR A 159 -1.91 -10.65 27.10
N CYS A 160 -1.33 -9.44 27.12
CA CYS A 160 -0.40 -9.05 28.17
C CYS A 160 -1.02 -9.14 29.58
N ILE A 161 -2.27 -8.72 29.74
CA ILE A 161 -3.00 -8.82 31.01
C ILE A 161 -3.23 -10.29 31.40
N ALA A 162 -3.68 -11.12 30.46
CA ALA A 162 -3.95 -12.54 30.69
C ALA A 162 -2.68 -13.32 31.09
N LEU A 163 -1.51 -12.94 30.56
CA LEU A 163 -0.22 -13.51 30.95
C LEU A 163 0.36 -12.91 32.25
N GLY A 164 -0.34 -11.99 32.91
CA GLY A 164 0.14 -11.30 34.12
C GLY A 164 1.22 -10.24 33.87
N ASN A 165 1.53 -9.90 32.60
CA ASN A 165 2.51 -8.88 32.24
C ASN A 165 1.88 -7.47 32.24
N HIS A 166 1.47 -7.02 33.43
CA HIS A 166 0.81 -5.72 33.61
C HIS A 166 1.71 -4.53 33.27
N HIS A 167 3.04 -4.68 33.41
CA HIS A 167 3.98 -3.64 33.04
C HIS A 167 3.95 -3.36 31.53
N ALA A 168 4.01 -4.42 30.71
CA ALA A 168 3.90 -4.29 29.26
C ALA A 168 2.54 -3.72 28.83
N ALA A 169 1.44 -4.17 29.45
CA ALA A 169 0.11 -3.65 29.16
C ALA A 169 -0.02 -2.14 29.42
N ASN A 170 0.51 -1.65 30.55
CA ASN A 170 0.52 -0.22 30.86
C ASN A 170 1.44 0.58 29.92
N LYS A 171 2.59 0.02 29.53
CA LYS A 171 3.49 0.62 28.52
C LYS A 171 2.75 0.80 27.20
N LEU A 172 2.09 -0.25 26.69
CA LEU A 172 1.28 -0.19 25.46
C LEU A 172 0.17 0.86 25.54
N LYS A 173 -0.55 0.93 26.66
CA LYS A 173 -1.58 1.96 26.90
C LYS A 173 -1.00 3.37 26.73
N ALA A 174 0.14 3.65 27.35
CA ALA A 174 0.80 4.95 27.31
C ALA A 174 1.34 5.28 25.91
N THR A 175 2.05 4.33 25.28
CA THR A 175 2.64 4.49 23.94
C THR A 175 1.58 4.82 22.89
N PHE A 176 0.47 4.07 22.87
CA PHE A 176 -0.59 4.22 21.87
C PHE A 176 -1.75 5.11 22.32
N LYS A 177 -1.59 5.83 23.43
CA LYS A 177 -2.59 6.77 23.98
C LYS A 177 -4.00 6.17 24.04
N VAL A 178 -4.09 4.93 24.51
CA VAL A 178 -5.36 4.21 24.62
C VAL A 178 -6.25 4.92 25.64
N SER A 179 -7.46 5.30 25.23
CA SER A 179 -8.40 6.03 26.10
C SER A 179 -8.77 5.23 27.34
N GLU A 180 -9.03 5.92 28.46
CA GLU A 180 -9.41 5.29 29.73
C GLU A 180 -10.64 4.38 29.60
N LYS A 181 -11.64 4.83 28.82
CA LYS A 181 -12.84 4.03 28.55
C LYS A 181 -12.48 2.71 27.87
N ARG A 182 -11.65 2.73 26.82
CA ARG A 182 -11.20 1.50 26.14
C ARG A 182 -10.38 0.63 27.09
N TRP A 183 -9.43 1.23 27.80
CA TRP A 183 -8.58 0.54 28.77
C TRP A 183 -9.39 -0.22 29.84
N TYR A 184 -10.46 0.38 30.36
CA TYR A 184 -11.34 -0.28 31.34
C TYR A 184 -11.95 -1.56 30.76
N TRP A 185 -12.51 -1.50 29.55
CA TRP A 185 -13.11 -2.65 28.87
C TRP A 185 -12.11 -3.74 28.46
N LEU A 186 -10.81 -3.46 28.44
CA LEU A 186 -9.77 -4.48 28.17
C LEU A 186 -9.39 -5.28 29.42
N LYS A 187 -9.75 -4.80 30.62
CA LYS A 187 -9.46 -5.45 31.91
C LYS A 187 -10.61 -6.29 32.45
N VAL A 188 -11.82 -6.10 31.92
CA VAL A 188 -13.02 -6.89 32.23
C VAL A 188 -13.05 -8.11 31.32
#